data_AF-A0A7C3MGH8-F1
#
_entry.id   AF-A0A7C3MGH8-F1
#
_cell.length_a   1.000
_cell.length_b   1.000
_cell.length_c   1.000
_cell.angle_alpha   90.00
_cell.angle_beta   90.00
_cell.angle_gamma   90.00
#
_symmetry.space_group_name_H-M   'P 1'
#
loop_
_entity.id
_entity.type
_entity.pdbx_description
1 polymer ?
#
loop_
_entity_poly.entity_id
_entity_poly.type
_entity_poly.pdbx_seq_one_letter_code
_entity_poly.pdbx_strand_id
1 'polypeptide(L)'
;MFAVNKEDPYLWEPESYDCGLVIRYWGCQLRCPLCFAQSYAYRNEQKSRIPKEASLEEAVELAKKLIEIKKLKAKWFRIEGGEPIQSRKHMEMTAELAARVLKLLEPRGRVVIQTNGIWLGKKEENVNNFIQILKKEINREDIKAGKRIAIEISFKGPNPESARAYSGIQEIDILNLQTNAFQSLVKILEKEFWKNGNEVVSVYPVAGFGPDLEKFVFIPLDAKNKLFPLFHPSTWSPNYRENVVEKFKEIMTKYPKVYDQYSSVHGKKLPLYGLEIRPWQRAWVSRIGKDQDLEKFFLDHMRVNLSSQKNILYHMNNYLSNVTATEDLLKRTREMLDFYACAKPRNHYPYL
;
A
#
# COMPACT_ATOMS: atom_id res chain seq x y z
N MET A 1 -10.33 11.67 11.15
CA MET A 1 -9.96 12.86 10.35
C MET A 1 -9.39 12.38 9.04
N PHE A 2 -9.79 13.03 7.95
CA PHE A 2 -9.44 12.69 6.59
C PHE A 2 -8.65 13.82 5.94
N ALA A 3 -7.86 13.50 4.91
CA ALA A 3 -7.07 14.44 4.15
C ALA A 3 -7.74 14.70 2.81
N VAL A 4 -8.38 15.86 2.65
CA VAL A 4 -9.10 16.24 1.42
C VAL A 4 -8.29 17.23 0.61
N ASN A 5 -8.47 17.26 -0.71
CA ASN A 5 -7.84 18.27 -1.57
C ASN A 5 -8.26 19.69 -1.11
N LYS A 6 -7.30 20.59 -1.03
CA LYS A 6 -7.54 21.99 -0.61
C LYS A 6 -8.42 22.75 -1.60
N GLU A 7 -8.26 22.49 -2.88
CA GLU A 7 -9.02 23.14 -3.96
C GLU A 7 -10.40 22.50 -4.15
N ASP A 8 -10.52 21.22 -3.81
CA ASP A 8 -11.76 20.46 -3.94
C ASP A 8 -11.97 19.51 -2.74
N PRO A 9 -12.53 20.00 -1.61
CA PRO A 9 -12.50 19.32 -0.31
C PRO A 9 -13.56 18.22 -0.17
N TYR A 10 -13.78 17.44 -1.22
CA TYR A 10 -14.55 16.20 -1.16
C TYR A 10 -13.81 15.13 -0.38
N LEU A 11 -14.59 14.35 0.37
CA LEU A 11 -14.05 13.28 1.19
C LEU A 11 -13.58 12.09 0.33
N TRP A 12 -14.36 11.78 -0.70
CA TRP A 12 -14.07 10.78 -1.70
C TRP A 12 -13.61 11.45 -2.98
N GLU A 13 -12.51 10.97 -3.53
CA GLU A 13 -11.93 11.46 -4.77
C GLU A 13 -12.05 10.38 -5.85
N PRO A 14 -12.39 10.74 -7.10
CA PRO A 14 -12.30 9.80 -8.21
C PRO A 14 -10.85 9.31 -8.42
N GLU A 15 -10.69 8.00 -8.61
CA GLU A 15 -9.42 7.37 -8.95
C GLU A 15 -9.60 6.49 -10.19
N SER A 16 -8.61 6.49 -11.09
CA SER A 16 -8.57 5.70 -12.33
C SER A 16 -9.77 5.87 -13.27
N TYR A 17 -9.91 7.05 -13.90
CA TYR A 17 -10.94 7.33 -14.90
C TYR A 17 -12.37 7.05 -14.37
N ASP A 18 -12.63 7.48 -13.13
CA ASP A 18 -13.94 7.48 -12.49
C ASP A 18 -14.56 6.09 -12.21
N CYS A 19 -13.81 4.99 -12.32
CA CYS A 19 -14.30 3.66 -11.94
C CYS A 19 -14.00 3.26 -10.49
N GLY A 20 -13.19 4.07 -9.79
CA GLY A 20 -12.86 3.89 -8.38
C GLY A 20 -12.98 5.17 -7.59
N LEU A 21 -13.21 5.03 -6.28
CA LEU A 21 -13.24 6.14 -5.34
C LEU A 21 -12.24 5.90 -4.22
N VAL A 22 -11.50 6.93 -3.82
CA VAL A 22 -10.50 6.86 -2.76
C VAL A 22 -10.80 7.83 -1.64
N ILE A 23 -10.67 7.36 -0.40
CA ILE A 23 -10.69 8.16 0.81
C ILE A 23 -9.33 8.07 1.51
N ARG A 24 -8.89 9.19 2.08
CA ARG A 24 -7.53 9.35 2.59
C ARG A 24 -7.55 9.76 4.04
N TYR A 25 -6.91 8.99 4.92
CA TYR A 25 -6.74 9.38 6.31
C TYR A 25 -5.71 10.50 6.46
N TRP A 26 -5.97 11.42 7.40
CA TRP A 26 -5.01 12.40 7.88
C TRP A 26 -4.21 11.81 9.04
N GLY A 27 -2.91 12.09 9.10
CA GLY A 27 -2.05 11.57 10.16
C GLY A 27 -1.52 10.15 9.90
N CYS A 28 -0.27 9.91 10.32
CA CYS A 28 0.40 8.61 10.28
C CYS A 28 1.48 8.58 11.37
N GLN A 29 1.63 7.43 12.03
CA GLN A 29 2.68 7.16 13.00
C GLN A 29 4.07 6.92 12.38
N LEU A 30 4.15 6.75 11.05
CA LEU A 30 5.41 6.57 10.34
C LEU A 30 5.89 7.89 9.72
N ARG A 31 7.20 8.00 9.52
CA ARG A 31 7.87 9.15 8.91
C ARG A 31 8.58 8.77 7.62
N CYS A 32 7.92 7.95 6.81
CA CYS A 32 8.45 7.36 5.59
C CYS A 32 8.98 8.44 4.62
N PRO A 33 10.30 8.48 4.32
CA PRO A 33 10.89 9.54 3.50
C PRO A 33 10.30 9.66 2.09
N LEU A 34 9.92 8.52 1.49
CA LEU A 34 9.40 8.42 0.12
C LEU A 34 7.86 8.37 0.05
N CYS A 35 7.16 8.65 1.15
CA CYS A 35 5.71 8.55 1.18
C CYS A 35 5.04 9.63 0.34
N PHE A 36 4.12 9.24 -0.56
CA PHE A 36 3.30 10.17 -1.33
C PHE A 36 2.40 11.04 -0.44
N ALA A 37 2.02 10.53 0.73
CA ALA A 37 1.19 11.21 1.70
C ALA A 37 2.00 12.06 2.70
N GLN A 38 3.34 12.10 2.61
CA GLN A 38 4.24 12.68 3.60
C GLN A 38 3.84 14.10 4.08
N SER A 39 3.42 14.97 3.15
CA SER A 39 3.05 16.35 3.46
C SER A 39 1.93 16.42 4.50
N TYR A 40 0.86 15.64 4.34
CA TYR A 40 -0.30 15.66 5.24
C TYR A 40 -0.34 14.50 6.24
N ALA A 41 0.50 13.48 6.07
CA ALA A 41 0.54 12.31 6.94
C ALA A 41 1.31 12.59 8.24
N TYR A 42 2.48 13.23 8.16
CA TYR A 42 3.29 13.45 9.37
C TYR A 42 4.01 14.80 9.42
N ARG A 43 4.12 15.51 8.29
CA ARG A 43 4.65 16.88 8.29
C ARG A 43 3.59 17.93 8.60
N ASN A 44 2.32 17.55 8.56
CA ASN A 44 1.16 18.44 8.77
C ASN A 44 1.19 19.70 7.87
N GLU A 45 1.76 19.60 6.68
CA GLU A 45 1.80 20.66 5.68
C GLU A 45 0.45 20.77 4.97
N GLN A 46 -0.27 21.87 5.19
CA GLN A 46 -1.57 22.16 4.56
C GLN A 46 -1.44 22.81 3.18
N LYS A 47 -0.51 22.31 2.35
CA LYS A 47 -0.22 22.86 1.03
C LYS A 47 -1.24 22.40 -0.01
N SER A 48 -1.31 21.08 -0.23
CA SER A 48 -2.18 20.46 -1.24
C SER A 48 -3.45 19.86 -0.63
N ARG A 49 -3.43 19.55 0.66
CA ARG A 49 -4.54 18.91 1.37
C ARG A 49 -4.75 19.56 2.73
N ILE A 50 -5.99 19.49 3.21
CA ILE A 50 -6.39 19.99 4.53
C ILE A 50 -7.07 18.89 5.34
N PRO A 51 -6.99 18.94 6.68
CA PRO A 51 -7.71 18.01 7.53
C PRO A 51 -9.22 18.30 7.45
N LYS A 52 -10.02 17.24 7.34
CA LYS A 52 -11.48 17.30 7.43
C LYS A 52 -11.98 16.27 8.42
N GLU A 53 -12.77 16.72 9.38
CA GLU A 53 -13.52 15.81 10.24
C GLU A 53 -14.79 15.37 9.51
N ALA A 54 -15.09 14.09 9.60
CA ALA A 54 -16.31 13.49 9.09
C ALA A 54 -16.63 12.26 9.93
N SER A 55 -17.90 12.07 10.23
CA SER A 55 -18.45 10.84 10.79
C SER A 55 -18.42 9.71 9.77
N LEU A 56 -18.67 8.50 10.25
CA LEU A 56 -18.80 7.33 9.38
C LEU A 56 -20.00 7.49 8.43
N GLU A 57 -21.12 7.95 8.96
CA GLU A 57 -22.37 8.19 8.23
C GLU A 57 -22.17 9.22 7.12
N GLU A 58 -21.53 10.35 7.43
CA GLU A 58 -21.18 11.36 6.43
C GLU A 58 -20.28 10.78 5.34
N ALA A 59 -19.29 9.96 5.70
CA ALA A 59 -18.39 9.36 4.72
C ALA A 59 -19.12 8.41 3.76
N VAL A 60 -20.02 7.56 4.28
CA VAL A 60 -20.81 6.63 3.46
C VAL A 60 -21.80 7.38 2.57
N GLU A 61 -22.50 8.38 3.10
CA GLU A 61 -23.48 9.15 2.35
C GLU A 61 -22.83 9.98 1.22
N LEU A 62 -21.65 10.54 1.47
CA LEU A 62 -20.89 11.24 0.44
C LEU A 62 -20.41 10.29 -0.68
N ALA A 63 -20.01 9.07 -0.36
CA ALA A 63 -19.68 8.06 -1.38
C ALA A 63 -20.89 7.77 -2.27
N LYS A 64 -22.04 7.52 -1.64
CA LYS A 64 -23.30 7.23 -2.33
C LYS A 64 -23.71 8.38 -3.27
N LYS A 65 -23.73 9.61 -2.75
CA LYS A 65 -24.05 10.82 -3.54
C LYS A 65 -23.10 10.99 -4.72
N LEU A 66 -21.81 10.75 -4.52
CA LEU A 66 -20.83 10.89 -5.61
C LEU A 66 -21.07 9.86 -6.73
N ILE A 67 -21.37 8.61 -6.36
CA ILE A 67 -21.78 7.56 -7.31
C ILE A 67 -23.01 8.01 -8.11
N GLU A 68 -24.04 8.52 -7.43
CA GLU A 68 -25.30 8.95 -8.06
C GLU A 68 -25.08 10.16 -9.00
N ILE A 69 -24.45 11.24 -8.50
CA ILE A 69 -24.25 12.49 -9.23
C ILE A 69 -23.42 12.27 -10.50
N LYS A 70 -22.33 11.51 -10.36
CA LYS A 70 -21.41 11.24 -11.49
C LYS A 70 -21.85 10.04 -12.32
N LYS A 71 -22.95 9.37 -11.96
CA LYS A 71 -23.45 8.13 -12.57
C LYS A 71 -22.34 7.07 -12.68
N LEU A 72 -21.51 6.97 -11.64
CA LEU A 72 -20.36 6.07 -11.63
C LEU A 72 -20.81 4.63 -11.53
N LYS A 73 -20.23 3.78 -12.36
CA LYS A 73 -20.20 2.34 -12.10
C LYS A 73 -18.99 2.05 -11.22
N ALA A 74 -19.09 2.43 -9.95
CA ALA A 74 -17.99 2.23 -9.00
C ALA A 74 -17.71 0.73 -8.88
N LYS A 75 -16.54 0.34 -9.36
CA LYS A 75 -16.03 -1.03 -9.28
C LYS A 75 -15.21 -1.24 -8.02
N TRP A 76 -14.64 -0.18 -7.48
CA TRP A 76 -13.87 -0.31 -6.26
C TRP A 76 -13.80 0.96 -5.42
N PHE A 77 -13.62 0.74 -4.12
CA PHE A 77 -13.25 1.77 -3.16
C PHE A 77 -11.85 1.50 -2.62
N ARG A 78 -11.12 2.56 -2.29
CA ARG A 78 -9.85 2.46 -1.61
C ARG A 78 -9.82 3.32 -0.36
N ILE A 79 -9.36 2.74 0.73
CA ILE A 79 -9.14 3.39 2.01
C ILE A 79 -7.63 3.40 2.26
N GLU A 80 -7.00 4.57 2.11
CA GLU A 80 -5.54 4.73 2.22
C GLU A 80 -5.16 6.10 2.80
N GLY A 81 -3.98 6.63 2.46
CA GLY A 81 -3.52 7.97 2.84
C GLY A 81 -2.43 7.91 3.90
N GLY A 82 -2.64 8.57 5.04
CA GLY A 82 -1.73 8.50 6.19
C GLY A 82 -1.66 7.08 6.77
N GLU A 83 -2.40 6.80 7.84
CA GLU A 83 -2.60 5.43 8.34
C GLU A 83 -4.07 5.20 8.72
N PRO A 84 -4.82 4.38 7.95
CA PRO A 84 -6.18 4.01 8.28
C PRO A 84 -6.32 3.23 9.60
N ILE A 85 -5.30 2.46 10.01
CA ILE A 85 -5.37 1.59 11.21
C ILE A 85 -4.23 1.93 12.19
N GLN A 86 -4.23 3.18 12.71
CA GLN A 86 -3.21 3.64 13.66
C GLN A 86 -3.60 3.48 15.14
N SER A 87 -4.89 3.33 15.44
CA SER A 87 -5.43 3.14 16.79
C SER A 87 -6.73 2.33 16.77
N ARG A 88 -7.25 1.97 17.94
CA ARG A 88 -8.54 1.26 18.07
C ARG A 88 -9.69 1.99 17.35
N LYS A 89 -9.87 3.29 17.59
CA LYS A 89 -10.92 4.09 16.94
C LYS A 89 -10.79 4.10 15.42
N HIS A 90 -9.55 4.21 14.92
CA HIS A 90 -9.28 4.18 13.49
C HIS A 90 -9.54 2.81 12.86
N MET A 91 -9.18 1.74 13.58
CA MET A 91 -9.47 0.35 13.21
C MET A 91 -10.98 0.09 13.09
N GLU A 92 -11.75 0.46 14.12
CA GLU A 92 -13.21 0.30 14.15
C GLU A 92 -13.86 1.05 12.98
N MET A 93 -13.52 2.34 12.84
CA MET A 93 -14.02 3.18 11.75
C MET A 93 -13.66 2.62 10.36
N THR A 94 -12.41 2.16 10.16
CA THR A 94 -11.96 1.63 8.86
C THR A 94 -12.69 0.34 8.50
N ALA A 95 -12.88 -0.57 9.46
CA ALA A 95 -13.62 -1.82 9.24
C ALA A 95 -15.08 -1.54 8.87
N GLU A 96 -15.77 -0.71 9.65
CA GLU A 96 -17.17 -0.37 9.39
C GLU A 96 -17.32 0.37 8.06
N LEU A 97 -16.44 1.34 7.78
CA LEU A 97 -16.46 2.06 6.51
C LEU A 97 -16.29 1.09 5.34
N ALA A 98 -15.30 0.21 5.39
CA ALA A 98 -15.03 -0.75 4.33
C ALA A 98 -16.24 -1.64 4.03
N ALA A 99 -16.86 -2.21 5.07
CA ALA A 99 -18.02 -3.06 4.90
C ALA A 99 -19.26 -2.29 4.42
N ARG A 100 -19.47 -1.05 4.87
CA ARG A 100 -20.60 -0.21 4.41
C ARG A 100 -20.44 0.25 2.97
N VAL A 101 -19.24 0.65 2.53
CA VAL A 101 -19.03 1.08 1.13
C VAL A 101 -18.98 -0.10 0.17
N LEU A 102 -18.63 -1.32 0.61
CA LEU A 102 -18.75 -2.54 -0.19
C LEU A 102 -20.17 -2.72 -0.75
N LYS A 103 -21.19 -2.38 0.05
CA LYS A 103 -22.61 -2.50 -0.33
C LYS A 103 -22.98 -1.60 -1.51
N LEU A 104 -22.26 -0.48 -1.69
CA LEU A 104 -22.49 0.50 -2.76
C LEU A 104 -21.90 0.10 -4.12
N LEU A 105 -21.03 -0.91 -4.16
CA LEU A 105 -20.35 -1.32 -5.38
C LEU A 105 -21.22 -2.22 -6.26
N GLU A 106 -20.92 -2.22 -7.57
CA GLU A 106 -21.47 -3.19 -8.51
C GLU A 106 -21.05 -4.64 -8.15
N PRO A 107 -21.73 -5.67 -8.69
CA PRO A 107 -21.28 -7.05 -8.56
C PRO A 107 -19.80 -7.21 -8.94
N ARG A 108 -19.10 -8.08 -8.22
CA ARG A 108 -17.63 -8.24 -8.28
C ARG A 108 -16.84 -6.98 -7.92
N GLY A 109 -17.46 -6.02 -7.23
CA GLY A 109 -16.76 -4.85 -6.73
C GLY A 109 -15.78 -5.15 -5.59
N ARG A 110 -14.81 -4.25 -5.39
CA ARG A 110 -13.72 -4.39 -4.40
C ARG A 110 -13.59 -3.23 -3.45
N VAL A 111 -13.34 -3.51 -2.18
CA VAL A 111 -12.83 -2.50 -1.24
C VAL A 111 -11.40 -2.84 -0.89
N VAL A 112 -10.49 -1.89 -1.03
CA VAL A 112 -9.09 -2.06 -0.67
C VAL A 112 -8.76 -1.24 0.55
N ILE A 113 -8.15 -1.87 1.54
CA ILE A 113 -7.68 -1.23 2.76
C ILE A 113 -6.16 -1.31 2.75
N GLN A 114 -5.48 -0.18 2.55
CA GLN A 114 -4.03 -0.12 2.60
C GLN A 114 -3.58 0.38 3.96
N THR A 115 -2.86 -0.45 4.70
CA THR A 115 -2.36 -0.16 6.04
C THR A 115 -0.86 -0.46 6.14
N ASN A 116 -0.16 0.18 7.07
CA ASN A 116 1.19 -0.26 7.42
C ASN A 116 1.17 -1.43 8.42
N GLY A 117 0.01 -1.84 8.96
CA GLY A 117 -0.14 -3.02 9.83
C GLY A 117 0.38 -2.86 11.26
N ILE A 118 0.90 -1.69 11.63
CA ILE A 118 1.60 -1.49 12.91
C ILE A 118 0.69 -1.72 14.12
N TRP A 119 -0.50 -1.12 14.13
CA TRP A 119 -1.44 -1.30 15.24
C TRP A 119 -1.94 -2.74 15.34
N LEU A 120 -2.28 -3.35 14.19
CA LEU A 120 -2.71 -4.74 14.10
C LEU A 120 -1.64 -5.69 14.63
N GLY A 121 -0.37 -5.43 14.31
CA GLY A 121 0.77 -6.27 14.70
C GLY A 121 1.13 -6.25 16.18
N LYS A 122 0.55 -5.34 16.98
CA LYS A 122 0.83 -5.25 18.41
C LYS A 122 0.24 -6.42 19.20
N LYS A 123 -0.95 -6.89 18.82
CA LYS A 123 -1.70 -7.97 19.49
C LYS A 123 -2.61 -8.67 18.50
N GLU A 124 -2.64 -10.00 18.50
CA GLU A 124 -3.56 -10.80 17.67
C GLU A 124 -5.03 -10.39 17.87
N GLU A 125 -5.40 -10.01 19.10
CA GLU A 125 -6.74 -9.51 19.44
C GLU A 125 -7.16 -8.28 18.60
N ASN A 126 -6.21 -7.40 18.24
CA ASN A 126 -6.52 -6.24 17.39
C ASN A 126 -7.00 -6.69 16.00
N VAL A 127 -6.37 -7.73 15.45
CA VAL A 127 -6.79 -8.34 14.19
C VAL A 127 -8.13 -9.06 14.35
N ASN A 128 -8.32 -9.81 15.44
CA ASN A 128 -9.59 -10.49 15.67
C ASN A 128 -10.74 -9.46 15.73
N ASN A 129 -10.60 -8.39 16.50
CA ASN A 129 -11.61 -7.33 16.60
C ASN A 129 -11.90 -6.69 15.24
N PHE A 130 -10.86 -6.37 14.46
CA PHE A 130 -11.01 -5.85 13.10
C PHE A 130 -11.82 -6.78 12.20
N ILE A 131 -11.49 -8.08 12.22
CA ILE A 131 -12.17 -9.08 11.40
C ILE A 131 -13.61 -9.35 11.87
N GLN A 132 -13.88 -9.34 13.18
CA GLN A 132 -15.25 -9.50 13.70
C GLN A 132 -16.17 -8.35 13.26
N ILE A 133 -15.66 -7.12 13.20
CA ILE A 133 -16.44 -5.98 12.68
C ILE A 133 -16.78 -6.19 11.21
N LEU A 134 -15.79 -6.55 10.37
CA LEU A 134 -16.04 -6.87 8.96
C LEU A 134 -17.08 -7.99 8.80
N LYS A 135 -16.92 -9.08 9.56
CA LYS A 135 -17.81 -10.25 9.52
C LYS A 135 -19.25 -9.91 9.91
N LYS A 136 -19.44 -9.02 10.89
CA LYS A 136 -20.76 -8.56 11.33
C LYS A 136 -21.46 -7.73 10.25
N GLU A 137 -20.72 -6.90 9.53
CA GLU A 137 -21.28 -5.92 8.61
C GLU A 137 -21.44 -6.43 7.17
N ILE A 138 -20.64 -7.41 6.74
CA ILE A 138 -20.73 -8.05 5.42
C ILE A 138 -21.91 -9.04 5.41
N ASN A 139 -22.82 -8.88 4.45
CA ASN A 139 -23.99 -9.75 4.33
C ASN A 139 -23.81 -10.85 3.25
N ARG A 140 -24.78 -11.76 3.18
CA ARG A 140 -24.75 -12.90 2.25
C ARG A 140 -24.91 -12.46 0.79
N GLU A 141 -25.62 -11.37 0.56
CA GLU A 141 -25.88 -10.80 -0.77
C GLU A 141 -24.59 -10.27 -1.40
N ASP A 142 -23.75 -9.57 -0.63
CA ASP A 142 -22.45 -9.07 -1.08
C ASP A 142 -21.51 -10.24 -1.48
N ILE A 143 -21.52 -11.31 -0.68
CA ILE A 143 -20.75 -12.54 -0.96
C ILE A 143 -21.24 -13.19 -2.25
N LYS A 144 -22.57 -13.36 -2.42
CA LYS A 144 -23.16 -13.95 -3.64
C LYS A 144 -22.90 -13.11 -4.89
N ALA A 145 -22.90 -11.78 -4.74
CA ALA A 145 -22.54 -10.85 -5.81
C ALA A 145 -21.03 -10.90 -6.14
N GLY A 146 -20.26 -11.72 -5.41
CA GLY A 146 -18.84 -11.93 -5.60
C GLY A 146 -18.01 -10.72 -5.23
N LYS A 147 -18.52 -9.81 -4.39
CA LYS A 147 -17.77 -8.64 -3.91
C LYS A 147 -16.69 -9.07 -2.91
N ARG A 148 -15.61 -8.31 -2.78
CA ARG A 148 -14.47 -8.67 -1.90
C ARG A 148 -13.86 -7.44 -1.22
N ILE A 149 -13.23 -7.67 -0.07
CA ILE A 149 -12.37 -6.75 0.64
C ILE A 149 -10.93 -7.28 0.59
N ALA A 150 -9.99 -6.45 0.13
CA ALA A 150 -8.58 -6.75 0.09
C ALA A 150 -7.84 -5.90 1.13
N ILE A 151 -7.10 -6.55 2.03
CA ILE A 151 -6.29 -5.90 3.05
C ILE A 151 -4.83 -5.93 2.59
N GLU A 152 -4.25 -4.78 2.29
CA GLU A 152 -2.86 -4.64 1.88
C GLU A 152 -1.99 -4.18 3.06
N ILE A 153 -1.00 -5.00 3.46
CA ILE A 153 0.03 -4.58 4.41
C ILE A 153 1.24 -4.09 3.64
N SER A 154 1.54 -2.79 3.77
CA SER A 154 2.68 -2.15 3.10
C SER A 154 3.98 -2.32 3.89
N PHE A 155 4.74 -3.37 3.59
CA PHE A 155 6.07 -3.61 4.16
C PHE A 155 7.05 -2.51 3.77
N LYS A 156 7.81 -1.99 4.73
CA LYS A 156 8.77 -0.88 4.49
C LYS A 156 10.18 -1.34 4.16
N GLY A 157 10.52 -2.57 4.51
CA GLY A 157 11.77 -3.21 4.09
C GLY A 157 11.75 -4.72 4.32
N PRO A 158 12.66 -5.47 3.69
CA PRO A 158 12.74 -6.93 3.81
C PRO A 158 13.58 -7.42 5.02
N ASN A 159 14.23 -6.49 5.71
CA ASN A 159 15.04 -6.71 6.90
C ASN A 159 14.90 -5.52 7.86
N PRO A 160 15.31 -5.66 9.13
CA PRO A 160 15.14 -4.62 10.14
C PRO A 160 15.80 -3.28 9.76
N GLU A 161 17.00 -3.29 9.18
CA GLU A 161 17.72 -2.08 8.80
C GLU A 161 16.95 -1.27 7.75
N SER A 162 16.52 -1.94 6.68
CA SER A 162 15.74 -1.33 5.61
C SER A 162 14.36 -0.91 6.12
N ALA A 163 13.71 -1.72 6.96
CA ALA A 163 12.42 -1.34 7.54
C ALA A 163 12.54 -0.06 8.39
N ARG A 164 13.60 0.10 9.19
CA ARG A 164 13.86 1.34 9.94
C ARG A 164 14.11 2.53 9.01
N ALA A 165 15.03 2.38 8.05
CA ALA A 165 15.38 3.46 7.12
C ALA A 165 14.17 3.99 6.34
N TYR A 166 13.36 3.08 5.77
CA TYR A 166 12.24 3.47 4.90
C TYR A 166 10.94 3.76 5.67
N SER A 167 10.81 3.34 6.93
CA SER A 167 9.70 3.76 7.79
C SER A 167 9.93 5.12 8.45
N GLY A 168 11.20 5.53 8.62
CA GLY A 168 11.58 6.74 9.34
C GLY A 168 11.43 6.62 10.86
N ILE A 169 11.36 5.40 11.40
CA ILE A 169 11.20 5.09 12.84
C ILE A 169 12.35 4.17 13.26
N GLN A 170 13.04 4.51 14.36
CA GLN A 170 14.25 3.79 14.80
C GLN A 170 13.98 2.87 16.00
N GLU A 171 13.02 3.23 16.84
CA GLU A 171 12.82 2.70 18.19
C GLU A 171 11.96 1.43 18.22
N ILE A 172 11.31 1.10 17.09
CA ILE A 172 10.33 0.02 17.00
C ILE A 172 10.76 -0.95 15.90
N ASP A 173 10.66 -2.25 16.18
CA ASP A 173 10.79 -3.28 15.15
C ASP A 173 9.55 -3.31 14.25
N ILE A 174 9.54 -2.40 13.28
CA ILE A 174 8.45 -2.25 12.32
C ILE A 174 8.26 -3.54 11.51
N LEU A 175 9.34 -4.20 11.09
CA LEU A 175 9.23 -5.43 10.29
C LEU A 175 8.53 -6.53 11.08
N ASN A 176 8.86 -6.71 12.36
CA ASN A 176 8.21 -7.70 13.19
C ASN A 176 6.71 -7.40 13.39
N LEU A 177 6.34 -6.13 13.65
CA LEU A 177 4.92 -5.75 13.75
C LEU A 177 4.17 -6.01 12.43
N GLN A 178 4.77 -5.69 11.29
CA GLN A 178 4.17 -5.94 9.97
C GLN A 178 3.97 -7.44 9.71
N THR A 179 4.96 -8.25 10.08
CA THR A 179 4.90 -9.70 9.96
C THR A 179 3.84 -10.30 10.87
N ASN A 180 3.79 -9.88 12.14
CA ASN A 180 2.77 -10.31 13.10
C ASN A 180 1.36 -9.97 12.62
N ALA A 181 1.16 -8.77 12.07
CA ALA A 181 -0.13 -8.36 11.51
C ALA A 181 -0.54 -9.29 10.35
N PHE A 182 0.39 -9.55 9.43
CA PHE A 182 0.14 -10.41 8.27
C PHE A 182 -0.19 -11.84 8.69
N GLN A 183 0.62 -12.45 9.55
CA GLN A 183 0.39 -13.80 10.03
C GLN A 183 -0.91 -13.94 10.84
N SER A 184 -1.21 -12.97 11.70
CA SER A 184 -2.47 -12.95 12.47
C SER A 184 -3.68 -12.81 11.55
N LEU A 185 -3.61 -11.95 10.53
CA LEU A 185 -4.66 -11.83 9.52
C LEU A 185 -4.86 -13.14 8.77
N VAL A 186 -3.79 -13.77 8.30
CA VAL A 186 -3.86 -15.08 7.63
C VAL A 186 -4.54 -16.11 8.52
N LYS A 187 -4.10 -16.25 9.77
CA LYS A 187 -4.65 -17.20 10.75
C LYS A 187 -6.14 -16.98 11.00
N ILE A 188 -6.54 -15.73 11.22
CA ILE A 188 -7.93 -15.39 11.56
C ILE A 188 -8.83 -15.48 10.33
N LEU A 189 -8.38 -15.00 9.16
CA LEU A 189 -9.13 -15.13 7.91
C LEU A 189 -9.33 -16.59 7.50
N GLU A 190 -8.30 -17.42 7.69
CA GLU A 190 -8.40 -18.87 7.48
C GLU A 190 -9.51 -19.49 8.33
N LYS A 191 -9.55 -19.15 9.62
CA LYS A 191 -10.54 -19.64 10.57
C LYS A 191 -11.95 -19.13 10.28
N GLU A 192 -12.10 -17.83 10.04
CA GLU A 192 -13.39 -17.16 10.01
C GLU A 192 -14.04 -17.18 8.61
N PHE A 193 -13.23 -17.24 7.54
CA PHE A 193 -13.70 -17.14 6.14
C PHE A 193 -13.27 -18.33 5.28
N TRP A 194 -11.96 -18.54 5.10
CA TRP A 194 -11.47 -19.36 3.99
C TRP A 194 -11.76 -20.85 4.13
N LYS A 195 -11.68 -21.42 5.34
CA LYS A 195 -12.05 -22.84 5.58
C LYS A 195 -13.51 -23.15 5.28
N ASN A 196 -14.38 -22.15 5.32
CA ASN A 196 -15.79 -22.28 4.99
C ASN A 196 -16.07 -21.99 3.50
N GLY A 197 -15.03 -21.86 2.68
CA GLY A 197 -15.15 -21.49 1.27
C GLY A 197 -15.58 -20.04 1.03
N ASN A 198 -15.49 -19.17 2.05
CA ASN A 198 -15.84 -17.76 1.90
C ASN A 198 -14.58 -16.95 1.53
N GLU A 199 -14.64 -16.31 0.37
CA GLU A 199 -13.51 -15.60 -0.26
C GLU A 199 -13.65 -14.07 -0.15
N VAL A 200 -14.62 -13.59 0.63
CA VAL A 200 -15.00 -12.16 0.67
C VAL A 200 -13.91 -11.28 1.28
N VAL A 201 -13.00 -11.81 2.09
CA VAL A 201 -11.87 -11.04 2.63
C VAL A 201 -10.56 -11.75 2.31
N SER A 202 -9.58 -10.99 1.82
CA SER A 202 -8.23 -11.46 1.47
C SER A 202 -7.16 -10.53 2.04
N VAL A 203 -5.93 -11.03 2.17
CA VAL A 203 -4.79 -10.25 2.67
C VAL A 203 -3.58 -10.40 1.75
N TYR A 204 -2.90 -9.27 1.49
CA TYR A 204 -1.75 -9.19 0.59
C TYR A 204 -0.56 -8.51 1.28
N PRO A 205 0.62 -9.15 1.34
CA PRO A 205 1.84 -8.50 1.77
C PRO A 205 2.46 -7.73 0.60
N VAL A 206 2.46 -6.41 0.67
CA VAL A 206 2.94 -5.54 -0.40
C VAL A 206 4.32 -5.00 -0.07
N ALA A 207 5.29 -5.18 -0.97
CA ALA A 207 6.56 -4.45 -0.91
C ALA A 207 6.30 -2.96 -1.21
N GLY A 208 6.33 -2.12 -0.17
CA GLY A 208 5.74 -0.79 -0.19
C GLY A 208 6.52 0.27 -0.98
N PHE A 209 7.82 0.09 -1.15
CA PHE A 209 8.68 0.97 -1.94
C PHE A 209 9.65 0.11 -2.73
N GLY A 210 9.50 0.05 -4.05
CA GLY A 210 10.45 -0.65 -4.90
C GLY A 210 10.63 0.09 -6.22
N PRO A 211 11.50 -0.44 -7.10
CA PRO A 211 11.65 0.11 -8.43
C PRO A 211 10.39 -0.15 -9.25
N ASP A 212 10.03 0.80 -10.12
CA ASP A 212 9.09 0.50 -11.20
C ASP A 212 9.63 -0.66 -12.03
N LEU A 213 8.90 -1.77 -12.10
CA LEU A 213 9.41 -3.01 -12.67
C LEU A 213 9.45 -3.01 -14.21
N GLU A 214 8.96 -1.96 -14.87
CA GLU A 214 9.00 -1.83 -16.33
C GLU A 214 10.15 -0.92 -16.79
N LYS A 215 10.39 0.17 -16.05
CA LYS A 215 11.33 1.25 -16.43
C LYS A 215 12.54 1.33 -15.51
N PHE A 216 12.40 0.90 -14.26
CA PHE A 216 13.44 0.94 -13.23
C PHE A 216 14.03 2.34 -13.00
N VAL A 217 13.18 3.38 -13.10
CA VAL A 217 13.66 4.78 -13.06
C VAL A 217 14.36 5.09 -11.75
N PHE A 218 13.66 4.89 -10.63
CA PHE A 218 14.19 5.05 -9.29
C PHE A 218 14.38 3.66 -8.68
N ILE A 219 15.57 3.42 -8.14
CA ILE A 219 15.97 2.15 -7.55
C ILE A 219 16.30 2.41 -6.08
N PRO A 220 15.36 2.14 -5.16
CA PRO A 220 15.66 2.14 -3.74
C PRO A 220 16.71 1.07 -3.43
N LEU A 221 17.63 1.37 -2.54
CA LEU A 221 18.71 0.48 -2.14
C LEU A 221 18.39 -0.17 -0.79
N ASP A 222 18.85 -1.40 -0.61
CA ASP A 222 18.84 -2.00 0.71
C ASP A 222 19.75 -1.21 1.68
N ALA A 223 19.25 -0.93 2.88
CA ALA A 223 19.96 -0.14 3.87
C ALA A 223 21.14 -0.89 4.51
N LYS A 224 21.12 -2.22 4.51
CA LYS A 224 22.20 -3.06 5.05
C LYS A 224 23.29 -3.32 4.00
N ASN A 225 22.89 -3.60 2.76
CA ASN A 225 23.78 -3.85 1.63
C ASN A 225 23.35 -3.06 0.39
N LYS A 226 23.92 -1.84 0.27
CA LYS A 226 23.61 -0.88 -0.80
C LYS A 226 23.96 -1.36 -2.22
N LEU A 227 24.59 -2.53 -2.38
CA LEU A 227 24.82 -3.17 -3.68
C LEU A 227 23.54 -3.81 -4.26
N PHE A 228 22.51 -4.00 -3.44
CA PHE A 228 21.26 -4.61 -3.86
C PHE A 228 20.12 -3.60 -3.85
N PRO A 229 19.16 -3.73 -4.80
CA PRO A 229 17.92 -3.00 -4.69
C PRO A 229 17.16 -3.43 -3.43
N LEU A 230 16.39 -2.51 -2.86
CA LEU A 230 15.50 -2.79 -1.76
C LEU A 230 14.54 -3.91 -2.17
N PHE A 231 14.31 -4.87 -1.27
CA PHE A 231 13.53 -6.09 -1.50
C PHE A 231 14.18 -7.13 -2.43
N HIS A 232 15.44 -7.01 -2.84
CA HIS A 232 16.12 -8.13 -3.50
C HIS A 232 16.09 -9.42 -2.64
N PRO A 233 15.88 -10.63 -3.20
CA PRO A 233 15.85 -11.87 -2.43
C PRO A 233 17.08 -12.11 -1.52
N SER A 234 18.24 -11.61 -1.94
CA SER A 234 19.49 -11.68 -1.16
C SER A 234 19.51 -10.79 0.08
N THR A 235 18.58 -9.85 0.21
CA THR A 235 18.48 -8.92 1.36
C THR A 235 17.37 -9.29 2.33
N TRP A 236 16.60 -10.35 2.03
CA TRP A 236 15.52 -10.81 2.90
C TRP A 236 16.07 -11.38 4.20
N SER A 237 15.58 -10.84 5.31
CA SER A 237 15.73 -11.51 6.60
C SER A 237 15.01 -12.87 6.58
N PRO A 238 15.44 -13.85 7.39
CA PRO A 238 14.73 -15.13 7.54
C PRO A 238 13.25 -14.92 7.87
N ASN A 239 12.96 -13.99 8.79
CA ASN A 239 11.59 -13.63 9.15
C ASN A 239 10.76 -13.18 7.95
N TYR A 240 11.25 -12.23 7.15
CA TYR A 240 10.52 -11.77 5.95
C TYR A 240 10.36 -12.89 4.91
N ARG A 241 11.41 -13.68 4.69
CA ARG A 241 11.39 -14.79 3.73
C ARG A 241 10.33 -15.83 4.12
N GLU A 242 10.43 -16.36 5.33
CA GLU A 242 9.60 -17.49 5.78
C GLU A 242 8.18 -17.04 6.09
N ASN A 243 8.03 -15.97 6.87
CA ASN A 243 6.75 -15.58 7.44
C ASN A 243 5.94 -14.63 6.57
N VAL A 244 6.53 -14.10 5.50
CA VAL A 244 5.84 -13.22 4.54
C VAL A 244 5.85 -13.83 3.15
N VAL A 245 7.02 -14.02 2.54
CA VAL A 245 7.12 -14.45 1.13
C VAL A 245 6.63 -15.88 0.95
N GLU A 246 7.24 -16.84 1.65
CA GLU A 246 6.88 -18.25 1.51
C GLU A 246 5.49 -18.52 2.08
N LYS A 247 5.12 -17.85 3.19
CA LYS A 247 3.76 -17.93 3.71
C LYS A 247 2.70 -17.45 2.71
N PHE A 248 2.96 -16.37 1.98
CA PHE A 248 2.03 -15.89 0.95
C PHE A 248 1.87 -16.90 -0.19
N LYS A 249 2.98 -17.47 -0.69
CA LYS A 249 2.94 -18.53 -1.71
C LYS A 249 2.19 -19.77 -1.24
N GLU A 250 2.39 -20.17 0.02
CA GLU A 250 1.69 -21.28 0.66
C GLU A 250 0.18 -21.03 0.67
N ILE A 251 -0.28 -19.88 1.18
CA ILE A 251 -1.73 -19.60 1.28
C ILE A 251 -2.39 -19.42 -0.10
N MET A 252 -1.69 -18.87 -1.09
CA MET A 252 -2.20 -18.81 -2.46
C MET A 252 -2.42 -20.21 -3.05
N THR A 253 -1.55 -21.16 -2.67
CA THR A 253 -1.67 -22.56 -3.11
C THR A 253 -2.78 -23.29 -2.35
N LYS A 254 -2.89 -23.05 -1.04
CA LYS A 254 -3.88 -23.69 -0.16
C LYS A 254 -5.30 -23.18 -0.40
N TYR A 255 -5.45 -21.90 -0.72
CA TYR A 255 -6.73 -21.22 -0.92
C TYR A 255 -6.82 -20.58 -2.32
N PRO A 256 -6.78 -21.38 -3.40
CA PRO A 256 -6.65 -20.87 -4.76
C PRO A 256 -7.82 -19.96 -5.16
N LYS A 257 -9.04 -20.22 -4.69
CA LYS A 257 -10.20 -19.38 -5.03
C LYS A 257 -10.16 -17.98 -4.41
N VAL A 258 -9.48 -17.83 -3.26
CA VAL A 258 -9.30 -16.50 -2.63
C VAL A 258 -8.39 -15.63 -3.50
N TYR A 259 -7.44 -16.25 -4.20
CA TYR A 259 -6.38 -15.57 -4.95
C TYR A 259 -6.39 -15.90 -6.44
N ASP A 260 -7.50 -16.41 -6.99
CA ASP A 260 -7.61 -16.91 -8.36
C ASP A 260 -7.38 -15.79 -9.38
N GLN A 261 -8.07 -14.67 -9.19
CA GLN A 261 -7.97 -13.49 -10.03
C GLN A 261 -6.55 -12.95 -10.00
N TYR A 262 -5.96 -12.77 -8.81
CA TYR A 262 -4.59 -12.33 -8.65
C TYR A 262 -3.58 -13.28 -9.31
N SER A 263 -3.67 -14.58 -9.01
CA SER A 263 -2.70 -15.58 -9.47
C SER A 263 -2.76 -15.85 -10.96
N SER A 264 -3.93 -15.69 -11.59
CA SER A 264 -4.10 -15.79 -13.04
C SER A 264 -3.26 -14.77 -13.81
N VAL A 265 -2.94 -13.63 -13.18
CA VAL A 265 -2.21 -12.54 -13.83
C VAL A 265 -0.79 -12.41 -13.31
N HIS A 266 -0.61 -12.55 -12.00
CA HIS A 266 0.65 -12.27 -11.33
C HIS A 266 1.39 -13.53 -10.90
N GLY A 267 0.81 -14.72 -11.13
CA GLY A 267 1.34 -15.98 -10.62
C GLY A 267 1.39 -15.96 -9.09
N LYS A 268 2.48 -16.47 -8.50
CA LYS A 268 2.72 -16.45 -7.05
C LYS A 268 3.72 -15.37 -6.62
N LYS A 269 3.82 -14.30 -7.40
CA LYS A 269 4.72 -13.17 -7.12
C LYS A 269 4.12 -12.30 -6.02
N LEU A 270 4.98 -11.61 -5.27
CA LEU A 270 4.54 -10.62 -4.30
C LEU A 270 4.19 -9.31 -5.01
N PRO A 271 3.14 -8.60 -4.59
CA PRO A 271 2.89 -7.26 -5.08
C PRO A 271 3.95 -6.28 -4.59
N LEU A 272 4.40 -5.39 -5.48
CA LEU A 272 5.39 -4.35 -5.21
C LEU A 272 4.94 -3.00 -5.77
N TYR A 273 4.95 -1.97 -4.93
CA TYR A 273 4.67 -0.60 -5.34
C TYR A 273 5.93 0.04 -5.94
N GLY A 274 5.90 0.22 -7.26
CA GLY A 274 6.97 0.87 -8.01
C GLY A 274 7.01 2.38 -7.81
N LEU A 275 8.21 2.92 -7.61
CA LEU A 275 8.46 4.35 -7.71
C LEU A 275 8.52 4.75 -9.19
N GLU A 276 7.46 5.41 -9.66
CA GLU A 276 7.35 5.92 -11.01
C GLU A 276 7.46 7.46 -11.03
N ILE A 277 7.58 8.04 -12.23
CA ILE A 277 7.43 9.49 -12.42
C ILE A 277 6.00 9.81 -12.82
N ARG A 278 5.06 9.58 -11.91
CA ARG A 278 3.69 10.08 -12.08
C ARG A 278 3.53 11.44 -11.40
N PRO A 279 2.53 12.27 -11.79
CA PRO A 279 2.30 13.58 -11.19
C PRO A 279 2.35 13.61 -9.66
N TRP A 280 1.73 12.64 -8.99
CA TRP A 280 1.74 12.48 -7.53
C TRP A 280 3.09 12.04 -6.93
N GLN A 281 3.91 11.28 -7.65
CA GLN A 281 5.28 10.92 -7.22
C GLN A 281 6.31 12.02 -7.54
N ARG A 282 6.03 12.94 -8.47
CA ARG A 282 6.86 14.14 -8.69
C ARG A 282 6.95 15.04 -7.45
N ALA A 283 5.96 14.99 -6.55
CA ALA A 283 5.92 15.85 -5.37
C ALA A 283 7.08 15.60 -4.40
N TRP A 284 7.51 14.36 -4.18
CA TRP A 284 8.69 14.10 -3.33
C TRP A 284 9.98 14.41 -4.08
N VAL A 285 10.07 14.08 -5.38
CA VAL A 285 11.25 14.43 -6.21
C VAL A 285 11.50 15.93 -6.23
N SER A 286 10.46 16.76 -6.37
CA SER A 286 10.57 18.23 -6.40
C SER A 286 11.05 18.87 -5.08
N ARG A 287 11.12 18.08 -4.01
CA ARG A 287 11.58 18.52 -2.68
C ARG A 287 13.03 18.10 -2.39
N ILE A 288 13.61 17.24 -3.21
CA ILE A 288 15.04 16.94 -3.15
C ILE A 288 15.81 18.26 -3.34
N GLY A 289 16.74 18.57 -2.43
CA GLY A 289 17.48 19.84 -2.41
C GLY A 289 16.80 21.02 -1.71
N LYS A 290 15.53 20.87 -1.32
CA LYS A 290 14.82 21.86 -0.49
C LYS A 290 14.64 21.38 0.95
N ASP A 291 14.81 20.08 1.16
CA ASP A 291 14.62 19.38 2.40
C ASP A 291 15.86 18.52 2.66
N GLN A 292 16.65 18.92 3.66
CA GLN A 292 17.97 18.34 3.92
C GLN A 292 17.88 16.85 4.30
N ASP A 293 16.85 16.46 5.05
CA ASP A 293 16.65 15.07 5.46
C ASP A 293 16.28 14.19 4.26
N LEU A 294 15.38 14.67 3.40
CA LEU A 294 15.01 13.96 2.19
C LEU A 294 16.18 13.89 1.19
N GLU A 295 16.94 14.97 1.05
CA GLU A 295 18.14 15.00 0.22
C GLU A 295 19.18 13.98 0.70
N LYS A 296 19.50 13.99 1.98
CA LYS A 296 20.43 13.02 2.59
C LYS A 296 19.93 11.60 2.37
N PHE A 297 18.66 11.33 2.66
CA PHE A 297 18.06 10.02 2.44
C PHE A 297 18.18 9.59 0.98
N PHE A 298 17.90 10.50 0.04
CA PHE A 298 17.96 10.24 -1.39
C PHE A 298 19.38 9.85 -1.83
N LEU A 299 20.40 10.62 -1.45
CA LEU A 299 21.79 10.32 -1.77
C LEU A 299 22.24 8.98 -1.19
N ASP A 300 21.81 8.68 0.04
CA ASP A 300 22.20 7.47 0.76
C ASP A 300 21.52 6.19 0.27
N HIS A 301 20.27 6.29 -0.19
CA HIS A 301 19.39 5.13 -0.36
C HIS A 301 18.73 5.01 -1.74
N MET A 302 19.06 5.87 -2.70
CA MET A 302 18.44 5.84 -4.03
C MET A 302 19.48 5.83 -5.15
N ARG A 303 19.17 5.10 -6.22
CA ARG A 303 19.86 5.20 -7.51
C ARG A 303 18.88 5.45 -8.65
N VAL A 304 19.39 5.98 -9.75
CA VAL A 304 18.59 6.39 -10.91
C VAL A 304 19.11 5.70 -12.17
N ASN A 305 18.19 5.09 -12.93
CA ASN A 305 18.49 4.58 -14.26
C ASN A 305 18.25 5.68 -15.32
N LEU A 306 19.32 6.37 -15.73
CA LEU A 306 19.22 7.49 -16.68
C LEU A 306 18.76 7.07 -18.08
N SER A 307 19.02 5.82 -18.47
CA SER A 307 18.56 5.30 -19.77
C SER A 307 17.03 5.25 -19.89
N SER A 308 16.33 5.19 -18.76
CA SER A 308 14.88 5.01 -18.72
C SER A 308 14.07 6.28 -18.90
N GLN A 309 14.61 7.46 -18.53
CA GLN A 309 13.92 8.75 -18.70
C GLN A 309 14.89 9.95 -18.76
N LYS A 310 15.10 10.49 -19.96
CA LYS A 310 15.91 11.71 -20.19
C LYS A 310 15.31 12.98 -19.55
N ASN A 311 13.99 13.01 -19.29
CA ASN A 311 13.33 14.20 -18.74
C ASN A 311 13.55 14.39 -17.22
N ILE A 312 14.09 13.39 -16.51
CA ILE A 312 14.52 13.53 -15.10
C ILE A 312 15.66 14.53 -14.94
N LEU A 313 16.49 14.64 -15.98
CA LEU A 313 17.72 15.41 -15.95
C LEU A 313 17.47 16.84 -15.45
N TYR A 314 16.37 17.47 -15.88
CA TYR A 314 16.01 18.83 -15.47
C TYR A 314 15.88 19.02 -13.95
N HIS A 315 15.35 18.03 -13.23
CA HIS A 315 15.16 18.13 -11.77
C HIS A 315 16.36 17.63 -10.96
N MET A 316 17.27 16.88 -11.58
CA MET A 316 18.25 16.09 -10.86
C MET A 316 19.70 16.31 -11.29
N ASN A 317 19.97 17.19 -12.27
CA ASN A 317 21.29 17.41 -12.84
C ASN A 317 22.42 17.54 -11.80
N ASN A 318 22.18 18.23 -10.69
CA ASN A 318 23.19 18.42 -9.63
C ASN A 318 23.50 17.15 -8.81
N TYR A 319 22.66 16.13 -8.87
CA TYR A 319 22.79 14.91 -8.07
C TYR A 319 23.25 13.70 -8.90
N LEU A 320 23.15 13.76 -10.24
CA LEU A 320 23.28 12.59 -11.12
C LEU A 320 24.58 11.82 -10.94
N SER A 321 25.71 12.51 -10.77
CA SER A 321 27.02 11.88 -10.59
C SER A 321 27.05 10.96 -9.36
N ASN A 322 26.30 11.28 -8.31
CA ASN A 322 26.33 10.57 -7.03
C ASN A 322 25.30 9.44 -6.94
N VAL A 323 24.29 9.45 -7.83
CA VAL A 323 23.12 8.55 -7.72
C VAL A 323 22.87 7.72 -8.97
N THR A 324 23.75 7.74 -9.97
CA THR A 324 23.55 6.90 -11.17
C THR A 324 23.66 5.42 -10.82
N ALA A 325 22.71 4.62 -11.32
CA ALA A 325 22.73 3.17 -11.16
C ALA A 325 23.84 2.53 -11.99
N THR A 326 24.59 1.60 -11.39
CA THR A 326 25.57 0.78 -12.10
C THR A 326 24.88 -0.32 -12.90
N GLU A 327 25.57 -0.88 -13.90
CA GLU A 327 25.05 -2.02 -14.68
C GLU A 327 24.73 -3.23 -13.80
N ASP A 328 25.57 -3.51 -12.80
CA ASP A 328 25.35 -4.59 -11.83
C ASP A 328 24.08 -4.37 -11.00
N LEU A 329 23.83 -3.14 -10.55
CA LEU A 329 22.60 -2.80 -9.84
C LEU A 329 21.36 -2.96 -10.75
N LEU A 330 21.46 -2.56 -12.02
CA LEU A 330 20.38 -2.76 -13.00
C LEU A 330 20.12 -4.25 -13.24
N LYS A 331 21.17 -5.08 -13.31
CA LYS A 331 21.04 -6.53 -13.41
C LYS A 331 20.29 -7.12 -12.21
N ARG A 332 20.71 -6.80 -10.99
CA ARG A 332 20.02 -7.23 -9.74
C ARG A 332 18.58 -6.72 -9.66
N THR A 333 18.33 -5.52 -10.19
CA THR A 333 16.97 -4.99 -10.25
C THR A 333 16.07 -5.82 -11.18
N ARG A 334 16.61 -6.33 -12.28
CA ARG A 334 15.86 -7.25 -13.17
C ARG A 334 15.58 -8.60 -12.51
N GLU A 335 16.48 -9.11 -11.68
CA GLU A 335 16.28 -10.36 -10.92
C GLU A 335 15.03 -10.29 -10.00
N MET A 336 14.64 -9.09 -9.56
CA MET A 336 13.41 -8.91 -8.78
C MET A 336 12.13 -9.28 -9.55
N LEU A 337 12.16 -9.28 -10.90
CA LEU A 337 11.01 -9.62 -11.74
C LEU A 337 10.52 -11.05 -11.51
N ASP A 338 11.38 -11.95 -11.06
CA ASP A 338 11.00 -13.34 -10.79
C ASP A 338 10.16 -13.48 -9.53
N PHE A 339 10.27 -12.51 -8.61
CA PHE A 339 9.66 -12.56 -7.29
C PHE A 339 8.51 -11.57 -7.11
N TYR A 340 8.50 -10.49 -7.90
CA TYR A 340 7.57 -9.39 -7.72
C TYR A 340 6.73 -9.08 -8.95
N ALA A 341 5.50 -8.66 -8.70
CA ALA A 341 4.59 -8.10 -9.69
C ALA A 341 4.33 -6.63 -9.36
N CYS A 342 4.25 -5.77 -10.39
CA CYS A 342 4.03 -4.35 -10.18
C CYS A 342 2.58 -4.09 -9.72
N ALA A 343 2.42 -3.56 -8.52
CA ALA A 343 1.14 -3.11 -7.97
C ALA A 343 0.80 -1.73 -8.54
N LYS A 344 0.19 -1.69 -9.72
CA LYS A 344 -0.28 -0.42 -10.34
C LYS A 344 -1.74 -0.14 -9.99
N PRO A 345 -2.12 1.05 -9.48
CA PRO A 345 -3.52 1.45 -9.26
C PRO A 345 -4.53 1.21 -10.40
N ARG A 346 -4.06 1.15 -11.66
CA ARG A 346 -4.92 0.86 -12.82
C ARG A 346 -4.96 -0.62 -13.22
N ASN A 347 -3.89 -1.37 -12.96
CA ASN A 347 -3.73 -2.76 -13.43
C ASN A 347 -3.75 -3.78 -12.29
N HIS A 348 -3.54 -3.38 -11.04
CA HIS A 348 -3.56 -4.26 -9.87
C HIS A 348 -4.99 -4.58 -9.41
N TYR A 349 -5.91 -3.63 -9.62
CA TYR A 349 -7.29 -3.68 -9.19
C TYR A 349 -8.27 -4.40 -10.14
N PRO A 350 -8.04 -4.51 -11.47
CA PRO A 350 -8.87 -5.39 -12.31
C PRO A 350 -8.71 -6.89 -12.03
N TYR A 351 -7.80 -7.30 -11.14
CA TYR A 351 -7.59 -8.70 -10.71
C TYR A 351 -7.72 -8.89 -9.19
N LEU A 352 -8.17 -7.86 -8.47
CA LEU A 352 -8.75 -8.04 -7.14
C LEU A 352 -10.17 -8.49 -7.31
#